data_AF-A0A8T4CT16-F1
#
_entry.id   AF-A0A8T4CT16-F1
#
_cell.length_a   1.000
_cell.length_b   1.000
_cell.length_c   1.000
_cell.angle_alpha   90.00
_cell.angle_beta   90.00
_cell.angle_gamma   90.00
#
_symmetry.space_group_name_H-M   'P 1'
#
loop_
_entity.id
_entity.type
_entity.pdbx_description
1 polymer ?
#
loop_
_entity_poly.entity_id
_entity_poly.type
_entity_poly.pdbx_seq_one_letter_code
_entity_poly.pdbx_strand_id
1 'polypeptide(L)'
;MCSYFELMQKLADFFALVRQFNQLAEQELWDDLLVLWPKYELLSQNLPQIEWSQYSSAEQQLIQQQMLKIDAVHSNLMASTIAWRSELQDMLQTSMQSRKLNDHYR
;
A
#
# COMPACT_ATOMS: atom_id res chain seq x y z
N MET A 1 3.64 -26.16 -6.47
CA MET A 1 2.49 -25.89 -7.38
C MET A 1 1.42 -25.24 -6.53
N CYS A 2 0.99 -24.03 -6.85
CA CYS A 2 -0.05 -23.32 -6.09
C CYS A 2 -1.39 -23.59 -6.78
N SER A 3 -2.40 -24.05 -6.04
CA SER A 3 -3.73 -24.24 -6.61
C SER A 3 -4.39 -22.89 -6.93
N TYR A 4 -5.34 -22.89 -7.87
CA TYR A 4 -6.14 -21.69 -8.18
C TYR A 4 -6.78 -21.07 -6.94
N PHE A 5 -7.34 -21.90 -6.06
CA PHE A 5 -8.00 -21.44 -4.84
C PHE A 5 -7.00 -20.79 -3.86
N GLU A 6 -5.83 -21.39 -3.66
CA GLU A 6 -4.78 -20.82 -2.81
C GLU A 6 -4.26 -19.49 -3.38
N LEU A 7 -4.04 -19.40 -4.69
CA LEU A 7 -3.61 -18.17 -5.34
C LEU A 7 -4.65 -17.06 -5.16
N MET A 8 -5.93 -17.36 -5.42
CA MET A 8 -7.01 -16.40 -5.26
C MET A 8 -7.17 -15.96 -3.80
N GLN A 9 -7.02 -16.87 -2.84
CA GLN A 9 -7.05 -16.51 -1.42
C GLN A 9 -5.89 -15.57 -1.06
N LYS A 10 -4.66 -15.88 -1.50
CA LYS A 10 -3.51 -14.99 -1.28
C LYS A 10 -3.71 -13.61 -1.90
N LEU A 11 -4.27 -13.53 -3.11
CA LEU A 11 -4.59 -12.26 -3.76
C LEU A 11 -5.71 -11.51 -3.04
N ALA A 12 -6.70 -12.21 -2.47
CA ALA A 12 -7.75 -11.61 -1.67
C ALA A 12 -7.23 -11.05 -0.34
N ASP A 13 -6.36 -11.80 0.35
CA ASP A 13 -5.73 -11.36 1.60
C ASP A 13 -4.82 -10.14 1.34
N PHE A 14 -4.07 -10.17 0.25
CA PHE A 14 -3.25 -9.04 -0.17
C PHE A 14 -4.12 -7.81 -0.49
N PHE A 15 -5.19 -7.98 -1.26
CA PHE A 15 -6.15 -6.92 -1.56
C PHE A 15 -6.75 -6.30 -0.29
N ALA A 16 -7.17 -7.12 0.68
CA ALA A 16 -7.72 -6.66 1.94
C ALA A 16 -6.72 -5.81 2.72
N LEU A 17 -5.45 -6.22 2.75
CA LEU A 17 -4.39 -5.47 3.43
C LEU A 17 -4.10 -4.13 2.75
N VAL A 18 -3.97 -4.08 1.42
CA VAL A 18 -3.73 -2.82 0.70
C VAL A 18 -4.93 -1.87 0.85
N ARG A 19 -6.15 -2.40 0.91
CA ARG A 19 -7.34 -1.60 1.20
C ARG A 19 -7.31 -1.04 2.63
N GLN A 20 -6.87 -1.83 3.61
CA GLN A 20 -6.68 -1.36 4.98
C GLN A 20 -5.63 -0.25 5.04
N PHE A 21 -4.54 -0.35 4.29
CA PHE A 21 -3.52 0.72 4.20
C PHE A 21 -4.10 2.01 3.64
N ASN A 22 -4.91 1.93 2.57
CA ASN A 22 -5.59 3.11 2.05
C ASN A 22 -6.51 3.74 3.09
N GLN A 23 -7.30 2.94 3.81
CA GLN A 23 -8.19 3.47 4.83
C GLN A 23 -7.42 4.17 5.95
N LEU A 24 -6.27 3.60 6.38
CA LEU A 24 -5.41 4.23 7.38
C LEU A 24 -4.76 5.51 6.84
N ALA A 25 -4.32 5.51 5.58
CA ALA A 25 -3.74 6.69 4.93
C ALA A 25 -4.77 7.81 4.74
N GLU A 26 -6.01 7.48 4.36
CA GLU A 26 -7.13 8.44 4.27
C GLU A 26 -7.50 9.06 5.63
N GLN A 27 -7.25 8.34 6.72
CA GLN A 27 -7.48 8.80 8.08
C GLN A 27 -6.22 9.40 8.73
N GLU A 28 -5.13 9.53 7.97
CA GLU A 28 -3.82 10.02 8.43
C GLU A 28 -3.26 9.22 9.64
N LEU A 29 -3.67 7.96 9.79
CA LEU A 29 -3.22 7.04 10.84
C LEU A 29 -1.91 6.35 10.45
N TRP A 30 -0.85 7.14 10.29
CA TRP A 30 0.44 6.67 9.77
C TRP A 30 1.16 5.69 10.70
N ASP A 31 1.02 5.87 12.02
CA ASP A 31 1.62 4.95 13.00
C ASP A 31 1.00 3.55 12.91
N ASP A 32 -0.33 3.46 12.77
CA ASP A 32 -1.04 2.18 12.58
C ASP A 32 -0.68 1.52 11.25
N LEU A 33 -0.44 2.32 10.21
CA LEU A 33 0.04 1.83 8.92
C LEU A 33 1.44 1.20 9.06
N LEU A 34 2.35 1.84 9.81
CA LEU A 34 3.70 1.33 10.06
C LEU A 34 3.68 0.02 10.87
N VAL A 35 2.75 -0.14 11.81
CA VAL A 35 2.57 -1.38 12.57
C VAL A 35 2.20 -2.56 11.65
N LEU A 36 1.40 -2.30 10.62
CA LEU A 36 0.96 -3.33 9.67
C LEU A 36 1.94 -3.54 8.50
N TRP A 37 2.92 -2.65 8.31
CA TRP A 37 3.91 -2.73 7.23
C TRP A 37 4.66 -4.07 7.13
N PRO A 38 5.14 -4.69 8.24
CA PRO A 38 5.82 -5.99 8.16
C PRO A 38 4.94 -7.11 7.59
N LYS A 39 3.62 -7.04 7.84
CA LYS A 39 2.66 -8.02 7.28
C LYS A 39 2.53 -7.86 5.77
N TYR A 40 2.59 -6.63 5.26
CA TYR A 40 2.58 -6.35 3.82
C TYR A 40 3.85 -6.85 3.14
N GLU A 41 5.02 -6.60 3.73
CA GLU A 41 6.29 -7.14 3.24
C GLU A 41 6.27 -8.67 3.19
N LEU A 42 5.79 -9.31 4.25
CA LEU A 42 5.68 -10.76 4.29
C LEU A 42 4.74 -11.30 3.20
N LEU A 43 3.58 -10.69 3.00
CA LEU A 43 2.62 -11.16 1.99
C LEU A 43 3.13 -10.92 0.57
N SER A 44 3.72 -9.76 0.29
CA SER A 44 4.28 -9.44 -1.03
C SER A 44 5.43 -10.38 -1.42
N GLN A 45 6.31 -10.72 -0.48
CA GLN A 45 7.40 -11.68 -0.71
C GLN A 45 6.91 -13.12 -0.90
N ASN A 46 5.76 -13.47 -0.31
CA ASN A 46 5.18 -14.82 -0.38
C ASN A 46 4.13 -14.99 -1.50
N LEU A 47 3.96 -13.99 -2.37
CA LEU A 47 3.15 -14.12 -3.57
C LEU A 47 3.82 -15.12 -4.52
N PRO A 48 3.15 -16.24 -4.86
CA PRO A 48 3.74 -17.23 -5.74
C PRO A 48 3.82 -16.68 -7.17
N GLN A 49 4.86 -17.09 -7.89
CA GLN A 49 4.93 -16.84 -9.32
C GLN A 49 3.75 -17.54 -10.02
N ILE A 50 3.05 -16.81 -10.87
CA ILE A 50 1.87 -17.32 -11.58
C ILE A 50 2.33 -18.06 -12.84
N GLU A 51 2.20 -19.39 -12.84
CA GLU A 51 2.38 -20.22 -14.02
C GLU A 51 1.09 -20.27 -14.83
N TRP A 52 0.91 -19.33 -15.77
CA TRP A 52 -0.33 -19.16 -16.53
C TRP A 52 -0.82 -20.42 -17.25
N SER A 53 0.11 -21.28 -17.71
CA SER A 53 -0.19 -22.54 -18.38
C SER A 53 -0.98 -23.54 -17.53
N GLN A 54 -1.01 -23.35 -16.20
CA GLN A 54 -1.69 -24.25 -15.27
C GLN A 54 -3.18 -23.94 -15.09
N TYR A 55 -3.65 -22.78 -15.56
CA TYR A 55 -5.01 -22.30 -15.35
C TYR A 55 -5.80 -22.27 -16.65
N SER A 56 -7.10 -22.55 -16.57
CA SER A 56 -8.03 -22.37 -17.68
C SER A 56 -8.18 -20.89 -18.06
N SER A 57 -8.65 -20.61 -19.28
CA SER A 57 -8.86 -19.23 -19.74
C SER A 57 -9.79 -18.41 -18.82
N ALA A 58 -10.83 -19.05 -18.27
CA ALA A 58 -11.75 -18.40 -17.33
C ALA A 58 -11.06 -18.06 -16.00
N GLU A 59 -10.24 -18.96 -15.46
CA GLU A 59 -9.48 -18.72 -14.23
C GLU A 59 -8.42 -17.62 -14.42
N GLN A 60 -7.72 -17.63 -15.55
CA GLN A 60 -6.76 -16.58 -15.90
C GLN A 60 -7.40 -15.20 -15.93
N GLN A 61 -8.60 -15.08 -16.53
CA GLN A 61 -9.35 -13.83 -16.55
C GLN A 61 -9.72 -13.35 -15.14
N LEU A 62 -10.15 -14.24 -14.25
CA LEU A 62 -10.48 -13.90 -12.88
C LEU A 62 -9.25 -13.47 -12.07
N ILE A 63 -8.12 -14.15 -12.25
CA ILE A 63 -6.84 -13.77 -11.63
C ILE A 63 -6.43 -12.37 -12.10
N GLN A 64 -6.49 -12.11 -13.42
CA GLN A 64 -6.17 -10.79 -13.98
C GLN A 64 -7.08 -9.69 -13.45
N GLN A 65 -8.40 -9.93 -13.38
CA GLN A 65 -9.33 -8.96 -12.80
C GLN A 65 -9.01 -8.66 -11.34
N GLN A 66 -8.64 -9.67 -10.54
CA GLN A 66 -8.25 -9.46 -9.15
C GLN A 66 -6.94 -8.67 -9.05
N MET A 67 -5.96 -8.95 -9.90
CA MET A 67 -4.71 -8.18 -9.96
C MET A 67 -4.96 -6.72 -10.32
N LEU A 68 -5.84 -6.44 -11.30
CA LEU A 68 -6.20 -5.07 -11.66
C LEU A 68 -6.86 -4.31 -10.50
N LYS A 69 -7.70 -4.98 -9.70
CA LYS A 69 -8.29 -4.38 -8.49
C LYS A 69 -7.22 -4.03 -7.45
N ILE A 70 -6.26 -4.93 -7.25
CA ILE A 70 -5.14 -4.70 -6.34
C ILE A 70 -4.32 -3.49 -6.81
N ASP A 71 -3.99 -3.43 -8.10
CA ASP A 71 -3.18 -2.37 -8.69
C ASP A 71 -3.85 -0.98 -8.57
N ALA A 72 -5.16 -0.91 -8.82
CA ALA A 72 -5.93 0.32 -8.63
C ALA A 72 -5.89 0.83 -7.17
N VAL A 73 -6.06 -0.08 -6.21
CA VAL A 73 -6.01 0.27 -4.78
C VAL A 73 -4.57 0.64 -4.37
N HIS A 74 -3.56 -0.05 -4.89
CA HIS A 74 -2.17 0.27 -4.62
C HIS A 74 -1.76 1.64 -5.18
N SER A 75 -2.26 2.00 -6.36
CA SER A 75 -2.03 3.31 -6.97
C SER A 75 -2.58 4.45 -6.10
N ASN A 76 -3.76 4.27 -5.50
CA ASN A 76 -4.32 5.24 -4.56
C ASN A 76 -3.44 5.40 -3.31
N LEU A 77 -2.93 4.30 -2.76
CA LEU A 77 -2.05 4.35 -1.59
C LEU A 77 -0.76 5.09 -1.90
N MET A 78 -0.18 4.87 -3.08
CA MET A 78 1.01 5.59 -3.54
C MET A 78 0.73 7.10 -3.67
N ALA A 79 -0.43 7.49 -4.21
CA ALA A 79 -0.82 8.89 -4.27
C ALA A 79 -0.92 9.53 -2.87
N SER A 80 -1.58 8.86 -1.91
CA SER A 80 -1.73 9.35 -0.53
C SER A 80 -0.39 9.47 0.20
N THR A 81 0.51 8.49 0.02
CA THR A 81 1.85 8.52 0.63
C THR A 81 2.75 9.60 0.04
N ILE A 82 2.65 9.87 -1.26
CA ILE A 82 3.36 10.99 -1.92
C ILE A 82 2.85 12.34 -1.38
N ALA A 83 1.53 12.51 -1.28
CA ALA A 83 0.92 13.73 -0.76
C ALA A 83 1.37 14.00 0.69
N TRP A 84 1.28 13.00 1.56
CA TRP A 84 1.72 13.10 2.95
C TRP A 84 3.20 13.45 3.10
N ARG A 85 4.07 12.87 2.25
CA ARG A 85 5.50 13.21 2.26
C ARG A 85 5.74 14.70 1.96
N SER A 86 4.96 15.30 1.06
CA SER A 86 5.04 16.72 0.76
C SER A 86 4.63 17.57 1.98
N GLU A 87 3.51 17.20 2.63
CA GLU A 87 3.01 17.91 3.81
C GLU A 87 3.99 17.86 4.98
N LEU A 88 4.61 16.71 5.24
CA LEU A 88 5.66 16.59 6.26
C LEU A 88 6.86 17.50 5.96
N GLN A 89 7.26 17.62 4.69
CA GLN A 89 8.35 18.51 4.30
C GLN A 89 7.99 19.98 4.55
N ASP A 90 6.76 20.39 4.22
CA ASP A 90 6.27 21.74 4.42
C ASP A 90 6.16 22.10 5.92
N MET A 91 5.66 21.17 6.74
CA MET A 91 5.60 21.34 8.20
C MET A 91 6.99 21.47 8.82
N LEU A 92 7.95 20.64 8.39
CA LEU A 92 9.34 20.71 8.87
C LEU A 92 10.00 22.04 8.47
N GLN A 93 9.82 22.50 7.23
CA GLN A 93 10.33 23.80 6.79
C GLN A 93 9.72 24.96 7.57
N THR A 94 8.40 24.95 7.78
CA THR A 94 7.69 25.96 8.59
C THR A 94 8.19 25.99 10.04
N SER A 95 8.41 24.82 10.64
CA SER A 95 8.97 24.73 12.01
C SER A 95 10.39 25.28 12.11
N MET A 96 11.24 25.05 11.09
CA MET A 96 12.59 25.61 11.03
C MET A 96 12.58 27.13 10.85
N GLN A 97 11.67 27.67 10.02
CA GLN A 97 11.50 29.11 9.85
C GLN A 97 10.96 29.77 11.12
N SER A 98 10.01 29.14 11.81
CA SER A 98 9.49 29.61 13.09
C SER A 98 10.58 29.64 14.18
N ARG A 99 11.43 28.60 14.27
CA ARG A 99 12.60 28.61 15.18
C ARG A 99 13.60 29.72 14.84
N LYS A 100 13.94 29.92 13.57
CA LYS A 100 14.84 31.01 13.14
C LYS A 100 14.29 32.40 13.47
N LEU A 101 12.97 32.60 13.31
CA LEU A 101 12.31 33.84 13.74
C LEU A 101 12.39 34.02 15.26
N ASN A 102 12.11 32.96 16.03
CA ASN A 102 12.16 33.03 17.49
C ASN A 102 13.57 33.32 18.03
N ASP A 103 14.61 32.78 17.40
CA ASP A 103 16.01 33.07 17.75
C ASP A 103 16.46 34.46 17.28
N HIS A 104 15.85 35.03 16.23
CA HIS A 104 16.17 36.36 15.73
C HIS A 104 15.48 37.49 16.50
N TYR A 105 14.31 37.20 17.09
CA TYR A 105 13.53 38.13 17.92
C TYR A 105 13.86 38.06 19.43
N ARG A 106 14.81 37.22 19.83
CA ARG A 106 15.34 37.10 21.19
C ARG A 106 16.66 37.85 21.33
#